data_AF-A0A3D1CLA6-F1
#
_entry.id   AF-A0A3D1CLA6-F1
#
_cell.length_a   1.000
_cell.length_b   1.000
_cell.length_c   1.000
_cell.angle_alpha   90.00
_cell.angle_beta   90.00
_cell.angle_gamma   90.00
#
_symmetry.space_group_name_H-M   'P 1'
#
loop_
_entity.id
_entity.type
_entity.pdbx_description
1 polymer ?
#
loop_
_entity_poly.entity_id
_entity_poly.type
_entity_poly.pdbx_seq_one_letter_code
_entity_poly.pdbx_strand_id
1 'polypeptide(L)' 'VLCTDLQGREVARGLVNYSADEAVRIMGQPSQAIQSLLGYVDEPELIHRDNLVVTG' A
#
# COMPACT_ATOMS: atom_id res chain seq x y z
N VAL A 1 9.12 1.76 -1.17
CA VAL A 1 8.21 2.90 -0.92
C VAL A 1 8.35 3.35 0.53
N LEU A 2 8.40 4.67 0.77
CA LEU A 2 8.46 5.25 2.12
C LEU A 2 7.04 5.45 2.66
N CYS A 3 6.82 5.07 3.92
CA CYS A 3 5.60 5.37 4.66
C CYS A 3 5.91 6.49 5.66
N THR A 4 5.14 7.58 5.60
CA THR A 4 5.33 8.72 6.50
C THR A 4 4.12 8.92 7.40
N ASP A 5 4.35 9.43 8.60
CA ASP A 5 3.29 9.96 9.45
C ASP A 5 2.67 11.25 8.86
N LEU A 6 1.66 11.79 9.53
CA LEU A 6 0.99 13.04 9.13
C LEU A 6 1.90 14.28 9.24
N GLN A 7 3.07 14.17 9.86
CA GLN A 7 4.08 15.24 9.95
C GLN A 7 5.22 15.03 8.94
N GLY A 8 5.14 14.00 8.08
CA GLY A 8 6.15 13.68 7.09
C GLY A 8 7.38 12.93 7.63
N ARG A 9 7.35 12.45 8.88
CA ARG A 9 8.42 11.62 9.43
C ARG A 9 8.30 10.21 8.88
N GLU A 10 9.42 9.63 8.43
CA GLU A 10 9.46 8.22 8.04
C GLU A 10 9.12 7.34 9.24
N VAL A 11 8.14 6.44 9.06
CA VAL A 11 7.75 5.43 10.05
C VAL A 11 7.98 4.00 9.56
N ALA A 12 8.10 3.81 8.24
CA ALA A 12 8.45 2.54 7.66
C ALA A 12 8.92 2.69 6.21
N ARG A 13 9.51 1.63 5.67
CA ARG A 13 9.78 1.46 4.25
C ARG A 13 9.51 0.02 3.84
N GLY A 14 8.91 -0.19 2.66
CA GLY A 14 8.62 -1.54 2.18
C GLY A 14 8.48 -1.67 0.66
N LEU A 15 8.31 -2.90 0.21
CA LEU A 15 7.99 -3.23 -1.18
C LEU A 15 6.48 -3.14 -1.39
N VAL A 16 6.05 -2.42 -2.43
CA VAL A 16 4.64 -2.18 -2.72
C VAL A 16 4.14 -3.17 -3.78
N ASN A 17 2.94 -3.70 -3.59
CA ASN A 17 2.32 -4.67 -4.49
C ASN A 17 1.58 -4.01 -5.68
N TYR A 18 1.32 -2.71 -5.58
CA TYR A 18 0.58 -1.93 -6.57
C TYR A 18 1.40 -0.72 -7.02
N SER A 19 1.25 -0.33 -8.29
CA SER A 19 1.88 0.89 -8.81
C SER A 19 1.34 2.14 -8.11
N ALA A 20 2.02 3.29 -8.29
CA ALA A 20 1.58 4.55 -7.70
C ALA A 20 0.15 4.94 -8.13
N ASP A 21 -0.19 4.76 -9.41
CA ASP A 21 -1.51 5.10 -9.96
C ASP A 21 -2.62 4.19 -9.40
N GLU A 22 -2.32 2.89 -9.25
CA GLU A 22 -3.24 1.92 -8.67
C GLU A 22 -3.45 2.16 -7.18
N ALA A 23 -2.37 2.46 -6.44
CA ALA A 23 -2.42 2.78 -5.02
C ALA A 23 -3.33 3.99 -4.74
N VAL A 24 -3.33 5.01 -5.61
CA VAL A 24 -4.25 6.14 -5.52
C VAL A 24 -5.71 5.71 -5.74
N ARG A 25 -5.97 4.83 -6.71
CA ARG A 25 -7.33 4.36 -7.04
C ARG A 25 -7.95 3.51 -5.94
N ILE A 26 -7.15 2.72 -5.21
CA ILE A 26 -7.62 1.85 -4.13
C ILE A 26 -7.47 2.47 -2.73
N MET A 27 -6.98 3.71 -2.64
CA MET A 27 -6.78 4.40 -1.37
C MET A 27 -8.09 4.53 -0.59
N GLY A 28 -8.08 4.06 0.66
CA GLY A 28 -9.25 4.11 1.54
C GLY A 28 -10.35 3.09 1.21
N GLN A 29 -10.12 2.19 0.26
CA GLN A 29 -11.07 1.15 -0.13
C GLN A 29 -10.79 -0.15 0.61
N PRO A 30 -11.82 -0.98 0.90
CA PRO A 30 -11.61 -2.32 1.44
C PRO A 30 -10.93 -3.21 0.38
N SER A 31 -10.09 -4.16 0.80
CA SER A 31 -9.34 -5.04 -0.13
C SER A 31 -10.24 -5.79 -1.10
N GLN A 32 -11.48 -6.11 -0.72
CA GLN A 32 -12.47 -6.76 -1.60
C GLN A 32 -12.87 -5.90 -2.81
N ALA A 33 -12.67 -4.58 -2.75
CA ALA A 33 -12.95 -3.67 -3.86
C ALA A 33 -11.80 -3.60 -4.88
N ILE A 34 -10.63 -4.17 -4.60
CA ILE A 34 -9.47 -4.08 -5.52
C ILE A 34 -9.79 -4.71 -6.88
N GLN A 35 -10.40 -5.90 -6.90
CA GLN A 35 -10.78 -6.59 -8.14
C GLN A 35 -11.71 -5.73 -9.01
N SER A 36 -12.69 -5.07 -8.42
CA SER A 36 -13.65 -4.26 -9.16
C SER A 36 -13.05 -2.93 -9.63
N LEU A 37 -12.11 -2.37 -8.85
CA LEU A 37 -11.46 -1.11 -9.17
C LEU A 37 -10.33 -1.26 -10.19
N LEU A 38 -9.54 -2.34 -10.13
CA LEU A 38 -8.34 -2.53 -10.97
C LEU A 38 -8.52 -3.61 -12.05
N GLY A 39 -9.52 -4.48 -11.92
CA GLY A 39 -9.74 -5.61 -12.84
C GLY A 39 -8.92 -6.86 -12.51
N TYR A 40 -8.12 -6.81 -11.45
CA TYR A 40 -7.35 -7.93 -10.92
C TYR A 40 -7.10 -7.74 -9.41
N VAL A 41 -6.66 -8.79 -8.74
CA VAL A 41 -6.09 -8.75 -7.39
C VAL A 41 -4.82 -9.59 -7.43
N ASP A 42 -3.71 -8.99 -7.02
CA ASP A 42 -2.46 -9.73 -6.81
C ASP A 42 -2.40 -10.18 -5.35
N GLU A 43 -2.35 -9.21 -4.43
CA GLU A 43 -2.38 -9.43 -2.97
C GLU A 43 -3.39 -8.48 -2.29
N PRO A 44 -4.04 -8.87 -1.19
CA PRO A 44 -4.99 -7.99 -0.50
C PRO A 44 -4.33 -6.81 0.23
N GLU A 45 -3.02 -6.84 0.46
CA GLU A 45 -2.23 -5.77 1.09
C GLU A 45 -1.55 -4.83 0.08
N LEU A 46 -1.47 -3.54 0.42
CA LEU A 46 -0.66 -2.57 -0.33
C LEU A 46 0.86 -2.84 -0.15
N ILE A 47 1.26 -3.11 1.10
CA ILE A 47 2.60 -3.56 1.49
C ILE A 47 2.41 -4.71 2.47
N HIS A 48 2.88 -5.90 2.11
CA HIS A 48 2.86 -7.04 3.02
C HIS A 48 3.82 -6.82 4.20
N ARG A 49 3.46 -7.29 5.41
CA ARG A 49 4.27 -7.05 6.63
C ARG A 49 5.69 -7.62 6.53
N ASP A 50 5.86 -8.76 5.85
CA ASP A 50 7.18 -9.40 5.70
C ASP A 50 8.08 -8.59 4.74
N ASN A 51 7.46 -7.73 3.93
CA ASN A 51 8.11 -6.79 3.02
C ASN A 51 8.15 -5.36 3.58
N LEU A 52 7.84 -5.16 4.87
CA LEU A 52 7.81 -3.86 5.54
C LEU A 52 8.85 -3.84 6.67
N VAL A 53 9.70 -2.82 6.67
CA VAL A 53 10.61 -2.51 7.77
C VAL A 53 10.11 -1.26 8.47
N VAL A 54 9.80 -1.37 9.77
CA VAL A 54 9.37 -0.24 10.61
C VAL A 54 10.61 0.52 11.09
N THR A 55 10.56 1.85 11.00
CA THR A 55 11.62 2.76 11.43
C THR A 55 11.06 3.70 12.50
N GLY A 56 11.81 3.89 13.59
CA GLY A 56 11.45 4.70 14.74
C GLY A 56 12.68 5.15 15.47
#